data_AF-A0A416TJJ5-F1
#
_entry.id   AF-A0A416TJJ5-F1
#
_cell.length_a   1.000
_cell.length_b   1.000
_cell.length_c   1.000
_cell.angle_alpha   90.00
_cell.angle_beta   90.00
_cell.angle_gamma   90.00
#
_symmetry.space_group_name_H-M   'P 1'
#
loop_
_entity.id
_entity.type
_entity.pdbx_description
1 polymer ?
#
loop_
_entity_poly.entity_id
_entity_poly.type
_entity_poly.pdbx_seq_one_letter_code
_entity_poly.pdbx_strand_id
1 'polypeptide(L)'
;MIGKYRMRTDLAMENQEKFERDHVEISGVEIEKKKRKAEIQTTIVKITSEQGAKMMGKPKGTYVTIEAPLLLTADEEESRKAAEEFSHCLMEMVPEACGSVLVAGLGNRGITPDALGPETVEQLNVTRHLVRTYGKKGREVSALAPGVMAQTGMEAVEILRGTAEQTHPDVILAVDALAACSIHRLNCTIQLADTGIWPGSGVGNHRNALNQETLGVPVIGIGVPTVVGAGTIVHDAVAGVLESLEESEMDEFLGEVISPALESLYVTTKEIDEMVRRLAGVLAAGMNQAFSGEL
;
A
#
# COMPACT_ATOMS: atom_id res chain seq x y z
N MET A 1 4.45 30.08 15.84
CA MET A 1 5.24 28.87 16.05
C MET A 1 5.12 28.06 14.77
N ILE A 2 6.16 28.08 13.95
CA ILE A 2 6.26 27.19 12.78
C ILE A 2 6.45 25.79 13.38
N GLY A 3 5.50 24.89 13.14
CA GLY A 3 5.62 23.51 13.61
C GLY A 3 6.70 22.78 12.84
N LYS A 4 7.38 21.81 13.46
CA LYS A 4 8.35 20.94 12.78
C LYS A 4 7.71 20.33 11.52
N TYR A 5 8.33 20.53 10.35
CA TYR A 5 7.86 19.93 9.12
C TYR A 5 8.04 18.41 9.20
N ARG A 6 6.95 17.65 9.13
CA ARG A 6 6.97 16.19 9.28
C ARG A 6 6.60 15.51 7.97
N MET A 7 7.59 14.91 7.31
CA MET A 7 7.37 14.08 6.13
C MET A 7 6.42 12.91 6.46
N ARG A 8 5.33 12.81 5.70
CA ARG A 8 4.31 11.76 5.82
C ARG A 8 4.59 10.64 4.83
N THR A 9 4.33 9.40 5.24
CA THR A 9 4.48 8.20 4.40
C THR A 9 3.53 7.10 4.86
N ASP A 10 3.03 6.33 3.90
CA ASP A 10 2.30 5.09 4.16
C ASP A 10 3.21 3.85 4.29
N LEU A 11 4.47 3.94 3.89
CA LEU A 11 5.39 2.80 3.88
C LEU A 11 6.05 2.58 5.24
N ALA A 12 5.99 1.34 5.74
CA ALA A 12 6.64 0.96 6.99
C ALA A 12 8.17 1.08 6.92
N MET A 13 8.75 0.74 5.76
CA MET A 13 10.18 0.85 5.49
C MET A 13 10.71 2.29 5.55
N GLU A 14 9.97 3.26 5.02
CA GLU A 14 10.44 4.66 5.00
C GLU A 14 10.46 5.30 6.39
N ASN A 15 9.56 4.88 7.29
CA ASN A 15 9.65 5.27 8.70
C ASN A 15 10.90 4.68 9.37
N GLN A 16 11.31 3.48 8.97
CA GLN A 16 12.48 2.80 9.52
C GLN A 16 13.80 3.40 9.04
N GLU A 17 13.94 3.73 7.75
CA GLU A 17 15.16 4.34 7.20
C GLU A 17 15.54 5.65 7.92
N LYS A 18 14.54 6.39 8.42
CA LYS A 18 14.78 7.57 9.26
C LYS A 18 15.54 7.21 10.55
N PHE A 19 15.16 6.11 11.21
CA PHE A 19 15.82 5.66 12.45
C PHE A 19 17.18 4.98 12.20
N GLU A 20 17.35 4.33 11.05
CA GLU A 20 18.66 3.79 10.63
C GLU A 20 19.69 4.92 10.42
N ARG A 21 19.30 6.03 9.79
CA ARG A 21 20.17 7.22 9.66
C ARG A 21 20.62 7.74 11.03
N ASP A 22 19.72 7.70 12.01
CA ASP A 22 19.98 8.14 13.39
C ASP A 22 20.71 7.08 14.25
N HIS A 23 21.07 5.91 13.69
CA HIS A 23 21.73 4.79 14.38
C HIS A 23 20.95 4.27 15.60
N VAL A 24 19.61 4.32 15.55
CA VAL A 24 18.73 3.88 16.64
C VAL A 24 18.17 2.49 16.33
N GLU A 25 18.61 1.47 17.08
CA GLU A 25 17.92 0.17 17.08
C GLU A 25 16.54 0.31 17.74
N ILE A 26 15.49 -0.05 16.98
CA ILE A 26 14.11 0.02 17.48
C ILE A 26 13.77 -1.30 18.18
N SER A 27 13.67 -1.26 19.51
CA SER A 27 13.28 -2.45 20.29
C SER A 27 11.89 -2.97 19.88
N GLY A 28 11.83 -4.26 19.51
CA GLY A 28 10.60 -4.93 19.08
C GLY A 28 10.24 -4.71 17.60
N VAL A 29 11.24 -4.41 16.76
CA VAL A 29 11.15 -4.44 15.29
C VAL A 29 12.19 -5.42 14.77
N GLU A 30 11.75 -6.44 14.03
CA GLU A 30 12.62 -7.43 13.37
C GLU A 30 12.60 -7.19 11.85
N ILE A 31 13.76 -7.30 11.21
CA ILE A 31 13.90 -7.01 9.78
C ILE A 31 14.59 -8.17 9.09
N GLU A 32 13.99 -8.63 7.99
CA GLU A 32 14.57 -9.63 7.10
C GLU A 32 14.57 -9.11 5.66
N LYS A 33 15.77 -8.98 5.06
CA LYS A 33 15.93 -8.60 3.65
C LYS A 33 16.20 -9.85 2.82
N LYS A 34 15.34 -10.13 1.84
CA LYS A 34 15.44 -11.24 0.89
C LYS A 34 15.65 -10.68 -0.51
N LYS A 35 16.77 -11.04 -1.15
CA LYS A 35 16.98 -10.79 -2.58
C LYS A 35 16.64 -12.07 -3.35
N ARG A 36 15.54 -12.06 -4.10
CA ARG A 36 15.00 -13.26 -4.78
C ARG A 36 15.43 -13.34 -6.26
N LYS A 37 15.36 -12.23 -6.98
CA LYS A 37 15.73 -12.11 -8.41
C LYS A 37 16.66 -10.90 -8.59
N ALA A 38 17.38 -10.82 -9.71
CA ALA A 38 18.52 -9.89 -9.90
C ALA A 38 18.22 -8.42 -9.55
N GLU A 39 16.95 -7.98 -9.65
CA GLU A 39 16.54 -6.58 -9.42
C GLU A 39 15.31 -6.40 -8.51
N ILE A 40 14.74 -7.49 -7.96
CA ILE A 40 13.62 -7.41 -7.00
C ILE A 40 14.13 -7.67 -5.59
N GLN A 41 13.87 -6.71 -4.70
CA GLN A 41 14.20 -6.78 -3.29
C GLN A 41 12.92 -6.87 -2.46
N THR A 42 12.85 -7.89 -1.60
CA THR A 42 11.75 -8.06 -0.66
C THR A 42 12.26 -7.81 0.75
N THR A 43 11.67 -6.85 1.46
CA THR A 43 11.99 -6.58 2.87
C THR A 43 10.79 -6.88 3.73
N ILE A 44 10.98 -7.69 4.77
CA ILE A 44 9.97 -8.05 5.74
C ILE A 44 10.29 -7.32 7.04
N VAL A 45 9.34 -6.55 7.55
CA VAL A 45 9.41 -5.84 8.83
C VAL A 45 8.34 -6.39 9.74
N LYS A 46 8.73 -6.96 10.88
CA LYS A 46 7.81 -7.45 11.91
C LYS A 46 7.86 -6.52 13.12
N ILE A 47 6.73 -5.90 13.43
CA ILE A 47 6.56 -5.07 14.63
C ILE A 47 5.93 -5.94 15.71
N THR A 48 6.71 -6.32 16.73
CA THR A 48 6.33 -7.29 17.76
C THR A 48 5.94 -6.64 19.09
N SER A 49 6.33 -5.39 19.34
CA SER A 49 6.11 -4.68 20.61
C SER A 49 5.26 -3.40 20.46
N GLU A 50 4.58 -2.98 21.54
CA GLU A 50 3.80 -1.71 21.54
C GLU A 50 4.72 -0.50 21.40
N GLN A 51 5.91 -0.60 21.99
CA GLN A 51 6.94 0.42 21.87
C GLN A 51 7.41 0.54 20.42
N GLY A 52 7.64 -0.58 19.74
CA GLY A 52 7.96 -0.64 18.31
C GLY A 52 6.85 -0.02 17.48
N ALA A 53 5.58 -0.37 17.76
CA ALA A 53 4.44 0.22 17.05
C ALA A 53 4.35 1.74 17.21
N LYS A 54 4.57 2.25 18.43
CA LYS A 54 4.58 3.70 18.72
C LYS A 54 5.74 4.42 18.05
N MET A 55 6.94 3.82 18.04
CA MET A 55 8.12 4.38 17.38
C MET A 55 7.97 4.39 15.85
N MET A 56 7.48 3.28 15.29
CA MET A 56 7.25 3.13 13.85
C MET A 56 6.04 3.91 13.32
N GLY A 57 5.14 4.35 14.21
CA GLY A 57 3.88 4.99 13.82
C GLY A 57 2.96 4.05 13.03
N LYS A 58 3.13 2.74 13.22
CA LYS A 58 2.42 1.67 12.51
C LYS A 58 2.02 0.59 13.52
N PRO A 59 0.84 -0.02 13.40
CA PRO A 59 0.40 -1.07 14.34
C PRO A 59 1.29 -2.31 14.27
N LYS A 60 1.25 -3.11 15.34
CA LYS A 60 1.91 -4.42 15.41
C LYS A 60 1.43 -5.35 14.29
N GLY A 61 2.37 -6.05 13.68
CA GLY A 61 2.10 -6.99 12.60
C GLY A 61 3.29 -7.11 11.65
N THR A 62 3.05 -7.74 10.52
CA THR A 62 4.02 -8.02 9.47
C THR A 62 3.76 -7.13 8.26
N TYR A 63 4.80 -6.41 7.85
CA TYR A 63 4.82 -5.58 6.65
C TYR A 63 5.82 -6.19 5.67
N VAL A 64 5.41 -6.40 4.43
CA VAL A 64 6.26 -6.90 3.36
C VAL A 64 6.35 -5.84 2.28
N THR A 65 7.54 -5.36 1.99
CA THR A 65 7.80 -4.36 0.94
C THR A 65 8.57 -5.01 -0.19
N ILE A 66 7.98 -5.02 -1.38
CA ILE A 66 8.59 -5.50 -2.62
C ILE A 66 9.00 -4.27 -3.42
N GLU A 67 10.30 -4.11 -3.63
CA GLU A 67 10.91 -3.06 -4.45
C GLU A 67 11.32 -3.67 -5.79
N ALA A 68 10.70 -3.22 -6.87
CA ALA A 68 10.93 -3.69 -8.23
C ALA A 68 11.10 -2.48 -9.18
N PRO A 69 12.30 -1.85 -9.21
CA PRO A 69 12.54 -0.64 -10.00
C PRO A 69 12.24 -0.79 -11.50
N LEU A 70 12.38 -2.01 -12.03
CA LEU A 70 12.11 -2.29 -13.44
C LEU A 70 10.62 -2.30 -13.80
N LEU A 71 9.69 -2.20 -12.83
CA LEU A 71 8.26 -1.96 -13.11
C LEU A 71 8.00 -0.63 -13.83
N LEU A 72 8.92 0.32 -13.70
CA LEU A 72 8.89 1.59 -14.44
C LEU A 72 9.18 1.40 -15.94
N THR A 73 9.75 0.26 -16.31
CA THR A 73 9.95 -0.08 -17.71
C THR A 73 8.69 -0.70 -18.28
N ALA A 74 8.50 -0.56 -19.59
CA ALA A 74 7.35 -1.15 -20.26
C ALA A 74 7.43 -2.69 -20.42
N ASP A 75 8.39 -3.34 -19.77
CA ASP A 75 8.71 -4.76 -19.94
C ASP A 75 7.67 -5.69 -19.26
N GLU A 76 7.06 -6.57 -20.05
CA GLU A 76 6.09 -7.57 -19.60
C GLU A 76 6.75 -8.66 -18.75
N GLU A 77 8.01 -9.00 -19.02
CA GLU A 77 8.74 -10.01 -18.26
C GLU A 77 9.00 -9.54 -16.83
N GLU A 78 9.33 -8.26 -16.66
CA GLU A 78 9.53 -7.65 -15.34
C GLU A 78 8.20 -7.55 -14.58
N SER A 79 7.13 -7.21 -15.28
CA SER A 79 5.76 -7.22 -14.72
C SER A 79 5.38 -8.61 -14.22
N ARG A 80 5.68 -9.66 -14.99
CA ARG A 80 5.46 -11.07 -14.59
C ARG A 80 6.29 -11.45 -13.37
N LYS A 81 7.58 -11.13 -13.34
CA LYS A 81 8.46 -11.44 -12.20
C LYS A 81 7.97 -10.78 -10.91
N ALA A 82 7.48 -9.54 -10.99
CA ALA A 82 6.89 -8.82 -9.86
C ALA A 82 5.58 -9.46 -9.40
N ALA A 83 4.71 -9.86 -10.34
CA ALA A 83 3.46 -10.55 -10.02
C ALA A 83 3.70 -11.90 -9.31
N GLU A 84 4.71 -12.66 -9.73
CA GLU A 84 5.12 -13.91 -9.08
C GLU A 84 5.62 -13.68 -7.64
N GLU A 85 6.49 -12.68 -7.43
CA GLU A 85 7.00 -12.35 -6.09
C GLU A 85 5.87 -11.85 -5.18
N PHE A 86 4.98 -11.00 -5.72
CA PHE A 86 3.79 -10.53 -5.02
C PHE A 86 2.87 -11.70 -4.65
N SER A 87 2.62 -12.64 -5.56
CA SER A 87 1.84 -13.85 -5.30
C SER A 87 2.44 -14.69 -4.18
N HIS A 88 3.77 -14.89 -4.18
CA HIS A 88 4.47 -15.63 -3.14
C HIS A 88 4.31 -14.95 -1.77
N CYS A 89 4.57 -13.65 -1.68
CA CYS A 89 4.43 -12.89 -0.43
C CYS A 89 2.99 -12.87 0.08
N LEU A 90 2.01 -12.70 -0.82
CA LEU A 90 0.60 -12.72 -0.47
C LEU A 90 0.20 -14.08 0.12
N MET A 91 0.65 -15.19 -0.47
CA MET A 91 0.33 -16.53 0.01
C MET A 91 0.93 -16.86 1.37
N GLU A 92 2.06 -16.26 1.74
CA GLU A 92 2.62 -16.38 3.11
C GLU A 92 1.75 -15.69 4.18
N MET A 93 0.92 -14.71 3.78
CA MET A 93 0.08 -13.92 4.69
C MET A 93 -1.38 -14.40 4.75
N VAL A 94 -1.85 -15.11 3.71
CA VAL A 94 -3.21 -15.64 3.65
C VAL A 94 -3.35 -16.87 4.57
N PRO A 95 -4.46 -17.01 5.32
CA PRO A 95 -4.68 -18.21 6.13
C PRO A 95 -4.64 -19.51 5.31
N GLU A 96 -4.00 -20.55 5.83
CA GLU A 96 -3.83 -21.83 5.10
C GLU A 96 -5.18 -22.44 4.67
N ALA A 97 -6.21 -22.34 5.51
CA ALA A 97 -7.55 -22.86 5.26
C ALA A 97 -8.46 -21.89 4.46
N CYS A 98 -7.89 -20.86 3.81
CA CYS A 98 -8.66 -19.87 3.06
C CYS A 98 -9.36 -20.49 1.83
N GLY A 99 -10.70 -20.53 1.88
CA GLY A 99 -11.56 -20.99 0.79
C GLY A 99 -12.28 -19.86 0.06
N SER A 100 -12.42 -18.69 0.70
CA SER A 100 -13.15 -17.53 0.17
C SER A 100 -12.43 -16.20 0.45
N VAL A 101 -12.34 -15.36 -0.57
CA VAL A 101 -11.63 -14.08 -0.56
C VAL A 101 -12.56 -12.98 -1.04
N LEU A 102 -12.55 -11.85 -0.34
CA LEU A 102 -13.17 -10.61 -0.81
C LEU A 102 -12.09 -9.58 -1.11
N VAL A 103 -11.95 -9.19 -2.38
CA VAL A 103 -11.03 -8.12 -2.78
C VAL A 103 -11.77 -6.79 -2.85
N ALA A 104 -11.28 -5.81 -2.08
CA ALA A 104 -11.80 -4.46 -2.01
C ALA A 104 -10.83 -3.50 -2.72
N GLY A 105 -11.22 -2.99 -3.88
CA GLY A 105 -10.45 -1.99 -4.63
C GLY A 105 -10.80 -0.58 -4.17
N LEU A 106 -9.98 -0.02 -3.27
CA LEU A 106 -10.17 1.31 -2.71
C LEU A 106 -9.65 2.41 -3.64
N GLY A 107 -10.27 3.59 -3.53
CA GLY A 107 -9.87 4.78 -4.27
C GLY A 107 -10.95 5.31 -5.21
N ASN A 108 -10.62 6.38 -5.90
CA ASN A 108 -11.51 7.11 -6.80
C ASN A 108 -11.10 6.91 -8.26
N ARG A 109 -11.94 6.21 -9.05
CA ARG A 109 -11.76 6.03 -10.50
C ARG A 109 -11.56 7.34 -11.28
N GLY A 110 -12.11 8.46 -10.79
CA GLY A 110 -11.99 9.77 -11.44
C GLY A 110 -10.65 10.49 -11.21
N ILE A 111 -9.79 9.96 -10.33
CA ILE A 111 -8.48 10.51 -10.02
C ILE A 111 -7.45 9.44 -10.38
N THR A 112 -6.76 9.60 -11.51
CA THR A 112 -5.85 8.58 -12.07
C THR A 112 -4.89 7.95 -11.06
N PRO A 113 -4.10 8.71 -10.27
CA PRO A 113 -3.20 8.10 -9.28
C PRO A 113 -3.93 7.35 -8.15
N ASP A 114 -5.21 7.63 -7.92
CA ASP A 114 -6.05 7.01 -6.88
C ASP A 114 -6.94 5.87 -7.45
N ALA A 115 -6.82 5.56 -8.75
CA ALA A 115 -7.66 4.57 -9.42
C ALA A 115 -7.12 3.13 -9.32
N LEU A 116 -5.98 2.91 -8.66
CA LEU A 116 -5.30 1.61 -8.60
C LEU A 116 -6.20 0.47 -8.08
N GLY A 117 -6.92 0.68 -6.98
CA GLY A 117 -7.81 -0.34 -6.42
C GLY A 117 -8.93 -0.74 -7.39
N PRO A 118 -9.75 0.21 -7.89
CA PRO A 118 -10.76 -0.06 -8.90
C PRO A 118 -10.21 -0.75 -10.16
N GLU A 119 -9.08 -0.29 -10.70
CA GLU A 119 -8.42 -0.87 -11.89
C GLU A 119 -7.94 -2.30 -11.62
N THR A 120 -7.47 -2.58 -10.40
CA THR A 120 -7.08 -3.95 -10.00
C THR A 120 -8.29 -4.86 -9.99
N VAL A 121 -9.41 -4.40 -9.40
CA VAL A 121 -10.66 -5.17 -9.33
C VAL A 121 -11.21 -5.52 -10.71
N GLU A 122 -11.09 -4.61 -11.68
CA GLU A 122 -11.55 -4.84 -13.05
C GLU A 122 -10.77 -5.93 -13.80
N GLN A 123 -9.53 -6.21 -13.38
CA GLN A 123 -8.64 -7.21 -14.00
C GLN A 123 -8.62 -8.56 -13.24
N LEU A 124 -9.38 -8.68 -12.13
CA LEU A 124 -9.43 -9.90 -11.32
C LEU A 124 -10.36 -10.98 -11.91
N ASN A 125 -9.93 -12.23 -11.78
CA ASN A 125 -10.77 -13.38 -12.08
C ASN A 125 -11.74 -13.63 -10.91
N VAL A 126 -12.94 -13.06 -10.99
CA VAL A 126 -14.00 -13.27 -9.99
C VAL A 126 -14.61 -14.67 -10.17
N THR A 127 -14.40 -15.56 -9.20
CA THR A 127 -14.79 -16.98 -9.30
C THR A 127 -15.97 -17.38 -8.41
N ARG A 128 -16.38 -16.56 -7.43
CA ARG A 128 -17.42 -16.94 -6.45
C ARG A 128 -18.72 -17.43 -7.10
N HIS A 129 -19.18 -16.75 -8.16
CA HIS A 129 -20.38 -17.16 -8.89
C HIS A 129 -20.18 -18.46 -9.69
N LEU A 130 -18.96 -18.72 -10.19
CA LEU A 130 -18.61 -19.95 -10.89
C LEU A 130 -18.62 -21.16 -9.94
N VAL A 131 -18.06 -20.99 -8.74
CA VAL A 131 -18.03 -22.03 -7.72
C VAL A 131 -19.45 -22.33 -7.23
N ARG A 132 -20.21 -21.31 -6.82
CA ARG A 132 -21.54 -21.51 -6.20
C ARG A 132 -22.62 -21.95 -7.18
N THR A 133 -22.61 -21.44 -8.42
CA THR A 133 -23.67 -21.72 -9.40
C THR A 133 -23.34 -22.94 -10.26
N TYR A 134 -22.06 -23.12 -10.62
CA TYR A 134 -21.64 -24.14 -11.59
C TYR A 134 -20.78 -25.26 -10.97
N GLY A 135 -20.51 -25.22 -9.65
CA GLY A 135 -19.76 -26.26 -8.95
C GLY A 135 -18.28 -26.33 -9.36
N LYS A 136 -17.73 -25.25 -9.90
CA LYS A 136 -16.31 -25.20 -10.27
C LYS A 136 -15.43 -25.36 -9.02
N LYS A 137 -14.37 -26.16 -9.11
CA LYS A 137 -13.40 -26.31 -8.01
C LYS A 137 -12.49 -25.08 -7.96
N GLY A 138 -12.09 -24.69 -6.75
CA GLY A 138 -11.18 -23.57 -6.50
C GLY A 138 -11.65 -22.68 -5.36
N ARG A 139 -10.87 -21.65 -5.06
CA ARG A 139 -11.22 -20.63 -4.06
C ARG A 139 -12.31 -19.71 -4.60
N GLU A 140 -13.23 -19.31 -3.74
CA GLU A 140 -14.26 -18.31 -4.05
C GLU A 140 -13.66 -16.91 -3.99
N VAL A 141 -13.41 -16.28 -5.15
CA VAL A 141 -12.96 -14.89 -5.21
C VAL A 141 -14.17 -14.02 -5.54
N SER A 142 -14.45 -13.06 -4.66
CA SER A 142 -15.38 -11.96 -4.88
C SER A 142 -14.62 -10.65 -4.86
N ALA A 143 -15.10 -9.65 -5.60
CA ALA A 143 -14.45 -8.35 -5.65
C ALA A 143 -15.47 -7.22 -5.74
N LEU A 144 -15.14 -6.07 -5.16
CA LEU A 144 -15.92 -4.84 -5.30
C LEU A 144 -15.02 -3.60 -5.16
N ALA A 145 -15.42 -2.51 -5.79
CA ALA A 145 -14.83 -1.19 -5.58
C ALA A 145 -15.88 -0.29 -4.91
N PRO A 146 -15.73 0.06 -3.62
CA PRO A 146 -16.78 0.77 -2.88
C PRO A 146 -16.90 2.24 -3.30
N GLY A 147 -15.92 2.77 -4.04
CA GLY A 147 -15.81 4.20 -4.35
C GLY A 147 -15.39 5.01 -3.12
N VAL A 148 -15.58 6.32 -3.20
CA VAL A 148 -15.24 7.24 -2.11
C VAL A 148 -16.50 7.87 -1.50
N MET A 149 -16.42 8.34 -0.25
CA MET A 149 -17.54 8.99 0.45
C MET A 149 -18.20 10.11 -0.37
N ALA A 150 -17.40 10.89 -1.11
CA ALA A 150 -17.93 11.96 -1.96
C ALA A 150 -18.86 11.47 -3.10
N GLN A 151 -18.76 10.19 -3.48
CA GLN A 151 -19.59 9.55 -4.51
C GLN A 151 -20.78 8.81 -3.92
N THR A 152 -20.59 8.11 -2.80
CA THR A 152 -21.59 7.19 -2.24
C THR A 152 -22.34 7.76 -1.05
N GLY A 153 -21.80 8.79 -0.39
CA GLY A 153 -22.28 9.26 0.91
C GLY A 153 -21.97 8.32 2.08
N MET A 154 -21.21 7.25 1.85
CA MET A 154 -20.88 6.22 2.85
C MET A 154 -19.36 6.04 2.93
N GLU A 155 -18.85 5.76 4.13
CA GLU A 155 -17.45 5.38 4.30
C GLU A 155 -17.20 3.96 3.77
N ALA A 156 -16.00 3.72 3.23
CA ALA A 156 -15.64 2.41 2.69
C ALA A 156 -15.80 1.28 3.74
N VAL A 157 -15.52 1.59 5.02
CA VAL A 157 -15.69 0.64 6.13
C VAL A 157 -17.13 0.18 6.30
N GLU A 158 -18.12 1.05 6.07
CA GLU A 158 -19.54 0.71 6.21
C GLU A 158 -19.97 -0.26 5.11
N ILE A 159 -19.58 0.03 3.86
CA ILE A 159 -19.87 -0.81 2.69
C ILE A 159 -19.19 -2.17 2.85
N LEU A 160 -17.91 -2.18 3.25
CA LEU A 160 -17.13 -3.40 3.40
C LEU A 160 -17.60 -4.24 4.58
N ARG A 161 -17.93 -3.63 5.72
CA ARG A 161 -18.51 -4.35 6.86
C ARG A 161 -19.84 -4.99 6.48
N GLY A 162 -20.76 -4.22 5.90
CA GLY A 162 -22.04 -4.76 5.45
C GLY A 162 -21.88 -5.88 4.42
N THR A 163 -20.90 -5.77 3.52
CA THR A 163 -20.58 -6.86 2.60
C THR A 163 -20.03 -8.08 3.32
N ALA A 164 -19.04 -7.91 4.21
CA ALA A 164 -18.41 -9.01 4.95
C ALA A 164 -19.43 -9.77 5.82
N GLU A 165 -20.34 -9.05 6.48
CA GLU A 165 -21.44 -9.63 7.26
C GLU A 165 -22.43 -10.45 6.41
N GLN A 166 -22.54 -10.17 5.11
CA GLN A 166 -23.41 -10.94 4.22
C GLN A 166 -22.66 -12.08 3.51
N THR A 167 -21.39 -11.87 3.16
CA THR A 167 -20.65 -12.79 2.30
C THR A 167 -19.76 -13.75 3.07
N HIS A 168 -19.39 -13.42 4.31
CA HIS A 168 -18.56 -14.20 5.22
C HIS A 168 -17.25 -14.69 4.56
N PRO A 169 -16.41 -13.79 4.01
CA PRO A 169 -15.14 -14.19 3.43
C PRO A 169 -14.16 -14.64 4.52
N ASP A 170 -13.22 -15.52 4.19
CA ASP A 170 -12.16 -15.94 5.13
C ASP A 170 -11.09 -14.86 5.30
N VAL A 171 -10.87 -14.05 4.26
CA VAL A 171 -9.94 -12.92 4.26
C VAL A 171 -10.42 -11.81 3.31
N ILE A 172 -10.15 -10.57 3.69
CA ILE A 172 -10.36 -9.39 2.85
C ILE A 172 -9.00 -8.88 2.36
N LEU A 173 -8.87 -8.65 1.05
CA LEU A 173 -7.71 -7.98 0.47
C LEU A 173 -8.10 -6.54 0.16
N ALA A 174 -7.53 -5.57 0.87
CA ALA A 174 -7.79 -4.15 0.66
C ALA A 174 -6.68 -3.54 -0.20
N VAL A 175 -6.98 -3.23 -1.46
CA VAL A 175 -6.02 -2.66 -2.42
C VAL A 175 -6.21 -1.15 -2.50
N ASP A 176 -5.16 -0.39 -2.22
CA ASP A 176 -5.22 1.08 -2.19
C ASP A 176 -3.99 1.73 -2.85
N ALA A 177 -4.18 2.95 -3.33
CA ALA A 177 -3.06 3.82 -3.71
C ALA A 177 -2.44 4.43 -2.43
N LEU A 178 -1.10 4.42 -2.34
CA LEU A 178 -0.37 4.98 -1.20
C LEU A 178 0.37 6.27 -1.56
N ALA A 179 0.82 6.99 -0.53
CA ALA A 179 1.80 8.06 -0.66
C ALA A 179 3.17 7.62 -0.11
N ALA A 180 4.22 7.83 -0.91
CA ALA A 180 5.61 7.66 -0.48
C ALA A 180 6.23 9.00 -0.04
N CYS A 181 7.28 8.92 0.78
CA CYS A 181 8.16 10.06 1.08
C CYS A 181 9.49 10.01 0.29
N SER A 182 9.62 9.11 -0.68
CA SER A 182 10.75 9.04 -1.60
C SER A 182 10.25 8.88 -3.04
N ILE A 183 10.80 9.70 -3.95
CA ILE A 183 10.53 9.59 -5.39
C ILE A 183 11.02 8.25 -5.96
N HIS A 184 12.02 7.63 -5.34
CA HIS A 184 12.61 6.37 -5.81
C HIS A 184 11.70 5.16 -5.61
N ARG A 185 10.64 5.29 -4.80
CA ARG A 185 9.67 4.22 -4.49
C ARG A 185 8.35 4.39 -5.26
N LEU A 186 8.18 5.51 -5.95
CA LEU A 186 6.99 5.85 -6.71
C LEU A 186 6.81 4.87 -7.89
N ASN A 187 5.64 4.24 -7.98
CA ASN A 187 5.24 3.30 -9.04
C ASN A 187 6.11 2.03 -9.19
N CYS A 188 6.97 1.73 -8.21
CA CYS A 188 7.87 0.58 -8.27
C CYS A 188 7.97 -0.21 -6.95
N THR A 189 7.13 0.14 -5.97
CA THR A 189 7.10 -0.50 -4.65
C THR A 189 5.70 -1.03 -4.36
N ILE A 190 5.58 -2.28 -3.92
CA ILE A 190 4.33 -2.87 -3.45
C ILE A 190 4.50 -3.18 -1.96
N GLN A 191 3.57 -2.74 -1.11
CA GLN A 191 3.55 -3.07 0.30
C GLN A 191 2.35 -3.94 0.64
N LEU A 192 2.58 -5.04 1.35
CA LEU A 192 1.56 -5.85 1.99
C LEU A 192 1.63 -5.67 3.51
N ALA A 193 0.49 -5.69 4.20
CA ALA A 193 0.39 -5.61 5.65
C ALA A 193 -0.74 -6.50 6.18
N ASP A 194 -0.46 -7.33 7.18
CA ASP A 194 -1.48 -8.16 7.86
C ASP A 194 -2.31 -7.36 8.87
N THR A 195 -1.95 -6.09 9.08
CA THR A 195 -2.62 -5.15 9.98
C THR A 195 -3.82 -4.45 9.35
N GLY A 196 -4.06 -4.70 8.06
CA GLY A 196 -5.05 -3.98 7.25
C GLY A 196 -4.48 -2.70 6.61
N ILE A 197 -5.35 -1.73 6.35
CA ILE A 197 -4.98 -0.47 5.69
C ILE A 197 -5.70 0.74 6.29
N TRP A 198 -5.07 1.91 6.23
CA TRP A 198 -5.61 3.19 6.67
C TRP A 198 -5.74 4.12 5.46
N PRO A 199 -6.91 4.14 4.81
CA PRO A 199 -7.05 4.86 3.55
C PRO A 199 -6.76 6.34 3.72
N GLY A 200 -5.81 6.83 2.94
CA GLY A 200 -5.39 8.22 2.93
C GLY A 200 -4.50 8.67 4.10
N SER A 201 -3.89 7.77 4.88
CA SER A 201 -3.02 8.17 6.00
C SER A 201 -1.78 8.97 5.58
N GLY A 202 -1.12 8.59 4.48
CA GLY A 202 0.08 9.26 3.97
C GLY A 202 -0.19 10.63 3.36
N VAL A 203 -1.48 10.92 3.10
CA VAL A 203 -1.98 12.20 2.57
C VAL A 203 -2.68 13.04 3.65
N GLY A 204 -2.60 12.63 4.92
CA GLY A 204 -3.17 13.37 6.06
C GLY A 204 -4.67 13.21 6.26
N ASN A 205 -5.32 12.29 5.53
CA ASN A 205 -6.70 11.91 5.79
C ASN A 205 -6.75 10.85 6.88
N HIS A 206 -7.54 11.08 7.91
CA HIS A 206 -7.79 10.12 8.99
C HIS A 206 -9.12 9.41 8.75
N ARG A 207 -9.18 8.53 7.74
CA ARG A 207 -10.33 7.63 7.58
C ARG A 207 -10.26 6.47 8.57
N ASN A 208 -11.40 5.83 8.78
CA ASN A 208 -11.48 4.65 9.62
C ASN A 208 -10.57 3.54 9.07
N ALA A 209 -9.87 2.85 9.97
CA ALA A 209 -9.06 1.70 9.64
C ALA A 209 -9.89 0.61 8.96
N LEU A 210 -9.33 -0.05 7.97
CA LEU A 210 -9.86 -1.27 7.38
C LEU A 210 -8.99 -2.42 7.87
N ASN A 211 -9.38 -3.03 8.98
CA ASN A 211 -8.64 -4.08 9.65
C ASN A 211 -9.59 -5.12 10.26
N GLN A 212 -9.05 -6.14 10.92
CA GLN A 212 -9.85 -7.20 11.52
C GLN A 212 -10.81 -6.68 12.61
N GLU A 213 -10.41 -5.67 13.38
CA GLU A 213 -11.25 -5.08 14.43
C GLU A 213 -12.47 -4.35 13.83
N THR A 214 -12.30 -3.70 12.68
CA THR A 214 -13.37 -2.93 12.04
C THR A 214 -14.23 -3.75 11.08
N LEU A 215 -13.72 -4.83 10.49
CA LEU A 215 -14.46 -5.64 9.51
C LEU A 215 -14.86 -7.03 10.03
N GLY A 216 -14.34 -7.47 11.18
CA GLY A 216 -14.64 -8.78 11.78
C GLY A 216 -13.98 -9.97 11.06
N VAL A 217 -13.24 -9.72 9.98
CA VAL A 217 -12.55 -10.70 9.13
C VAL A 217 -11.09 -10.27 8.99
N PRO A 218 -10.11 -11.19 8.95
CA PRO A 218 -8.72 -10.84 8.66
C PRO A 218 -8.59 -9.97 7.40
N VAL A 219 -7.78 -8.91 7.47
CA VAL A 219 -7.58 -7.97 6.36
C VAL A 219 -6.10 -7.89 6.02
N ILE A 220 -5.78 -8.12 4.76
CA ILE A 220 -4.45 -7.86 4.22
C ILE A 220 -4.53 -6.55 3.42
N GLY A 221 -3.86 -5.51 3.91
CA GLY A 221 -3.68 -4.27 3.19
C GLY A 221 -2.62 -4.43 2.10
N ILE A 222 -2.94 -4.00 0.89
CA ILE A 222 -2.03 -4.01 -0.26
C ILE A 222 -1.99 -2.59 -0.79
N GLY A 223 -0.81 -2.01 -0.88
CA GLY A 223 -0.67 -0.64 -1.30
C GLY A 223 0.54 -0.38 -2.19
N VAL A 224 0.35 0.51 -3.16
CA VAL A 224 1.41 0.92 -4.09
C VAL A 224 1.52 2.44 -4.07
N PRO A 225 2.70 3.02 -3.84
CA PRO A 225 2.85 4.46 -3.90
C PRO A 225 2.67 4.98 -5.32
N THR A 226 1.62 5.78 -5.54
CA THR A 226 1.33 6.42 -6.83
C THR A 226 1.50 7.93 -6.79
N VAL A 227 1.66 8.49 -5.59
CA VAL A 227 1.94 9.91 -5.35
C VAL A 227 3.03 10.12 -4.32
N VAL A 228 3.63 11.30 -4.37
CA VAL A 228 4.44 11.87 -3.29
C VAL A 228 3.91 13.26 -2.93
N GLY A 229 4.10 13.69 -1.67
CA GLY A 229 3.76 15.06 -1.27
C GLY A 229 4.67 16.07 -1.96
N ALA A 230 4.12 17.23 -2.38
CA ALA A 230 4.93 18.26 -3.04
C ALA A 230 6.06 18.79 -2.15
N GLY A 231 5.79 18.97 -0.85
CA GLY A 231 6.81 19.36 0.13
C GLY A 231 7.93 18.33 0.28
N THR A 232 7.65 17.04 0.07
CA THR A 232 8.67 15.97 0.06
C THR A 232 9.65 16.16 -1.09
N ILE A 233 9.17 16.51 -2.29
CA ILE A 233 10.05 16.78 -3.43
C ILE A 233 10.93 18.00 -3.17
N VAL A 234 10.36 19.07 -2.60
CA VAL A 234 11.12 20.26 -2.23
C VAL A 234 12.21 19.91 -1.23
N HIS A 235 11.85 19.18 -0.17
CA HIS A 235 12.79 18.70 0.84
C HIS A 235 13.93 17.89 0.22
N ASP A 236 13.61 16.94 -0.67
CA ASP A 236 14.61 16.11 -1.35
C ASP A 236 15.54 16.94 -2.25
N ALA A 237 14.98 17.91 -2.98
CA ALA A 237 15.75 18.81 -3.86
C ALA A 237 16.72 19.72 -3.10
N VAL A 238 16.38 20.10 -1.86
CA VAL A 238 17.23 20.94 -1.01
C VAL A 238 18.07 20.14 0.00
N ALA A 239 17.96 18.81 0.03
CA ALA A 239 18.58 17.97 1.05
C ALA A 239 20.09 18.22 1.21
N GLY A 240 20.82 18.36 0.10
CA GLY A 240 22.26 18.67 0.13
C GLY A 240 22.61 20.07 0.69
N VAL A 241 21.66 21.01 0.66
CA VAL A 241 21.80 22.30 1.36
C VAL A 241 21.51 22.14 2.84
N LEU A 242 20.48 21.36 3.18
CA LEU A 242 20.08 21.09 4.56
C LEU A 242 21.15 20.35 5.38
N GLU A 243 21.96 19.50 4.75
CA GLU A 243 23.07 18.79 5.41
C GLU A 243 24.09 19.72 6.08
N SER A 244 24.14 20.99 5.66
CA SER A 244 25.07 22.00 6.20
C SER A 244 24.45 22.91 7.27
N LEU A 245 23.18 22.71 7.61
CA LEU A 245 22.43 23.55 8.55
C LEU A 245 22.21 22.83 9.90
N GLU A 246 22.09 23.61 10.98
CA GLU A 246 21.61 23.06 12.25
C GLU A 246 20.11 22.71 12.16
N GLU A 247 19.62 21.77 12.99
CA GLU A 247 18.23 21.27 12.92
C GLU A 247 17.19 22.41 13.03
N SER A 248 17.45 23.43 13.85
CA SER A 248 16.58 24.61 13.98
C SER A 248 16.57 25.49 12.74
N GLU A 249 17.69 25.62 12.05
CA GLU A 249 17.81 26.41 10.81
C GLU A 249 17.14 25.69 9.64
N MET A 250 17.24 24.36 9.61
CA MET A 250 16.54 23.52 8.64
C MET A 250 15.02 23.65 8.78
N ASP A 251 14.48 23.59 10.01
CA ASP A 251 13.04 23.76 10.26
C ASP A 251 12.54 25.16 9.84
N GLU A 252 13.32 26.21 10.12
CA GLU A 252 13.00 27.58 9.71
C GLU A 252 13.03 27.73 8.18
N PHE A 253 14.09 27.25 7.53
CA PHE A 253 14.23 27.27 6.07
C PHE A 253 13.09 26.51 5.37
N LEU A 254 12.78 25.29 5.83
CA LEU A 254 11.69 24.50 5.28
C LEU A 254 10.33 25.17 5.51
N GLY A 255 10.12 25.83 6.66
CA GLY A 255 8.92 26.62 6.93
C GLY A 255 8.75 27.83 6.01
N GLU A 256 9.85 28.42 5.53
CA GLU A 256 9.81 29.52 4.56
C GLU A 256 9.60 29.03 3.12
N VAL A 257 10.26 27.92 2.74
CA VAL A 257 10.23 27.39 1.37
C VAL A 257 8.97 26.57 1.10
N ILE A 258 8.54 25.75 2.05
CA ILE A 258 7.35 24.90 1.91
C ILE A 258 6.13 25.70 2.38
N SER A 259 5.53 26.44 1.45
CA SER A 259 4.28 27.14 1.74
C SER A 259 3.16 26.15 2.14
N PRO A 260 2.21 26.55 3.01
CA PRO A 260 1.06 25.71 3.38
C PRO A 260 0.24 25.21 2.18
N ALA A 261 0.29 25.92 1.05
CA ALA A 261 -0.36 25.49 -0.18
C ALA A 261 0.23 24.18 -0.72
N LEU A 262 1.54 23.94 -0.57
CA LEU A 262 2.20 22.71 -1.00
C LEU A 262 1.79 21.48 -0.17
N GLU A 263 1.32 21.66 1.08
CA GLU A 263 0.83 20.54 1.91
C GLU A 263 -0.45 19.92 1.34
N SER A 264 -1.20 20.66 0.52
CA SER A 264 -2.41 20.19 -0.14
C SER A 264 -2.18 19.60 -1.53
N LEU A 265 -0.93 19.54 -1.98
CA LEU A 265 -0.57 19.10 -3.34
C LEU A 265 0.16 17.76 -3.31
N TYR A 266 -0.26 16.91 -4.25
CA TYR A 266 0.41 15.67 -4.60
C TYR A 266 1.07 15.81 -5.96
N VAL A 267 2.18 15.10 -6.12
CA VAL A 267 2.91 15.00 -7.38
C VAL A 267 2.98 13.53 -7.77
N THR A 268 2.80 13.27 -9.06
CA THR A 268 2.92 11.94 -9.66
C THR A 268 3.67 12.05 -10.99
N THR A 269 3.96 10.91 -11.61
CA THR A 269 4.65 10.85 -12.90
C THR A 269 3.74 11.29 -14.04
N LYS A 270 4.33 11.69 -15.18
CA LYS A 270 3.56 12.12 -16.36
C LYS A 270 2.73 10.99 -17.00
N GLU A 271 3.22 9.76 -16.91
CA GLU A 271 2.60 8.56 -17.50
C GLU A 271 1.86 7.73 -16.45
N ILE A 272 1.30 8.40 -15.44
CA ILE A 272 0.64 7.75 -14.31
C ILE A 272 -0.55 6.88 -14.74
N ASP A 273 -1.21 7.21 -15.83
CA ASP A 273 -2.31 6.43 -16.41
C ASP A 273 -1.86 5.05 -16.89
N GLU A 274 -0.74 4.99 -17.62
CA GLU A 274 -0.15 3.70 -18.01
C GLU A 274 0.39 2.95 -16.79
N MET A 275 1.07 3.64 -15.88
CA MET A 275 1.65 3.02 -14.68
C MET A 275 0.57 2.40 -13.79
N VAL A 276 -0.54 3.10 -13.52
CA VAL A 276 -1.64 2.58 -12.70
C VAL A 276 -2.27 1.35 -13.35
N ARG A 277 -2.50 1.37 -14.68
CA ARG A 277 -3.04 0.21 -15.40
C ARG A 277 -2.11 -1.00 -15.32
N ARG A 278 -0.80 -0.78 -15.50
CA ARG A 278 0.24 -1.82 -15.41
C ARG A 278 0.33 -2.39 -14.01
N LEU A 279 0.40 -1.55 -12.98
CA LEU A 279 0.46 -1.96 -11.57
C LEU A 279 -0.79 -2.72 -11.16
N ALA A 280 -1.97 -2.26 -11.57
CA ALA A 280 -3.22 -2.99 -11.39
C ALA A 280 -3.18 -4.38 -12.04
N GLY A 281 -2.61 -4.49 -13.24
CA GLY A 281 -2.39 -5.76 -13.93
C GLY A 281 -1.43 -6.68 -13.18
N VAL A 282 -0.33 -6.15 -12.63
CA VAL A 282 0.63 -6.91 -11.80
C VAL A 282 -0.03 -7.46 -10.54
N LEU A 283 -0.77 -6.61 -9.82
CA LEU A 283 -1.50 -7.01 -8.62
C LEU A 283 -2.58 -8.05 -8.94
N ALA A 284 -3.39 -7.81 -9.98
CA ALA A 284 -4.43 -8.73 -10.40
C ALA A 284 -3.84 -10.07 -10.86
N ALA A 285 -2.76 -10.07 -11.64
CA ALA A 285 -2.08 -11.29 -12.09
C ALA A 285 -1.56 -12.11 -10.90
N GLY A 286 -0.91 -11.48 -9.92
CA GLY A 286 -0.41 -12.19 -8.75
C GLY A 286 -1.52 -12.66 -7.80
N MET A 287 -2.62 -11.92 -7.65
CA MET A 287 -3.82 -12.42 -6.95
C MET A 287 -4.46 -13.59 -7.68
N ASN A 288 -4.60 -13.50 -9.00
CA ASN A 288 -5.12 -14.56 -9.83
C ASN A 288 -4.27 -15.83 -9.71
N GLN A 289 -2.94 -15.70 -9.66
CA GLN A 289 -2.02 -16.82 -9.41
C GLN A 289 -2.15 -17.39 -7.98
N ALA A 290 -2.30 -16.53 -6.98
CA ALA A 290 -2.46 -16.94 -5.58
C ALA A 290 -3.78 -17.70 -5.32
N PHE A 291 -4.84 -17.35 -6.06
CA PHE A 291 -6.19 -17.89 -5.84
C PHE A 291 -6.74 -18.74 -6.99
N SER A 292 -5.97 -18.95 -8.05
CA SER A 292 -6.28 -19.96 -9.05
C SER A 292 -6.21 -21.34 -8.38
N GLY A 293 -7.37 -21.88 -7.98
CA GLY A 293 -7.51 -23.33 -7.98
C GLY A 293 -7.34 -23.83 -9.40
N GLU A 294 -6.89 -25.07 -9.61
CA GLU A 294 -6.86 -25.70 -10.94
C GLU A 294 -8.24 -25.48 -11.61
N LEU A 295 -8.28 -24.55 -12.58
CA LEU A 295 -9.50 -24.14 -13.29
C LEU A 295 -9.86 -25.15 -14.37
#